data_AF-A0A8D2KQL1-F1
#
_entry.id   AF-A0A8D2KQL1-F1
#
_cell.length_a   1.000
_cell.length_b   1.000
_cell.length_c   1.000
_cell.angle_alpha   90.00
_cell.angle_beta   90.00
_cell.angle_gamma   90.00
#
_symmetry.space_group_name_H-M   'P 1'
#
loop_
_entity.id
_entity.type
_entity.pdbx_description
1 polymer ?
#
loop_
_entity_poly.entity_id
_entity_poly.type
_entity_poly.pdbx_seq_one_letter_code
_entity_poly.pdbx_strand_id
1 'polypeptide(L)'
;MKHFHGRYFVSRLWTLFLMLYYHHYLHRFLQNNNISIVSGNAFRGLYNLTKLYVYPLYLIYIFGHVKSLILCVSFFPNRDLANNKIESLPPLLFKDLKVLSQLNLSYNPIQKIQADQFDYLRKLNSLSLEGIEIKNIQRRMFRPLKDLSHIYFKKFQYCGYAPHVRSCKPNTDGISSFENLLASVIQRVFVWVVSSVTCFGNIFVVCTRPYIRSENKLHALSIMSLCCADCLMGIYLFVIAAFDLKYRGEYNKHAQLWMDSIHCQLVGSLAILSTEVSVLLLTYLTLEKYICIVYPFRFLKPGKYRTISILVLIWIIGFIVAFIPLSNKDFFQNYYGANGVCFPLHSQQSESTGGQIYSVIIFLGVNLVAFIIIVFSYGSMFYSIHQTAITAMEIQNHVKKEMTLAKRFFFIVFTDALCWIPIFILKLLSLLQVEIPGSITSWVVIFILPINSALNPLLYTLTTRPFKEMIHQTWHNYRQRRSSGNKSSQKMYSPSFIWVEMWPAEDTSSELTKPSHYTDSSKGLISTHSARLNVYT
;
A
#
# COMPACT_ATOMS: atom_id res chain seq x y z
N MET A 1 -43.83 56.21 45.86
CA MET A 1 -42.49 55.58 45.97
C MET A 1 -42.58 54.11 45.55
N LYS A 2 -41.96 53.71 44.43
CA LYS A 2 -41.86 52.31 43.96
C LYS A 2 -40.56 52.12 43.15
N HIS A 3 -39.42 51.82 43.79
CA HIS A 3 -38.20 51.51 43.01
C HIS A 3 -37.06 50.72 43.71
N PHE A 4 -37.35 49.89 44.72
CA PHE A 4 -36.31 49.11 45.43
C PHE A 4 -36.62 47.60 45.53
N HIS A 5 -36.72 46.91 44.37
CA HIS A 5 -36.68 45.44 44.35
C HIS A 5 -36.10 44.77 43.08
N GLY A 6 -35.83 45.53 42.00
CA GLY A 6 -35.42 44.95 40.70
C GLY A 6 -33.94 44.54 40.57
N ARG A 7 -33.02 45.17 41.31
CA ARG A 7 -31.56 45.02 41.04
C ARG A 7 -30.97 43.66 41.44
N TYR A 8 -31.49 43.03 42.48
CA TYR A 8 -30.97 41.74 42.98
C TYR A 8 -31.34 40.53 42.11
N PHE A 9 -32.49 40.56 41.42
CA PHE A 9 -32.91 39.45 40.57
C PHE A 9 -32.14 39.42 39.24
N VAL A 10 -31.95 40.60 38.62
CA VAL A 10 -31.15 40.73 37.38
C VAL A 10 -29.70 40.30 37.61
N SER A 11 -29.08 40.70 38.73
CA SER A 11 -27.70 40.28 39.07
C SER A 11 -27.53 38.75 39.16
N ARG A 12 -28.49 38.04 39.76
CA ARG A 12 -28.46 36.57 39.85
C ARG A 12 -28.70 35.88 38.52
N LEU A 13 -29.63 36.37 37.67
CA LEU A 13 -29.77 35.81 36.32
C LEU A 13 -28.54 36.10 35.46
N TRP A 14 -27.94 37.29 35.53
CA TRP A 14 -26.79 37.64 34.70
C TRP A 14 -25.54 36.83 35.10
N THR A 15 -25.34 36.55 36.39
CA THR A 15 -24.26 35.64 36.85
C THR A 15 -24.52 34.18 36.48
N LEU A 16 -25.77 33.69 36.51
CA LEU A 16 -26.11 32.37 35.98
C LEU A 16 -25.93 32.28 34.46
N PHE A 17 -26.30 33.32 33.71
CA PHE A 17 -26.11 33.37 32.26
C PHE A 17 -24.62 33.42 31.89
N LEU A 18 -23.82 34.21 32.61
CA LEU A 18 -22.35 34.20 32.48
C LEU A 18 -21.74 32.84 32.84
N MET A 19 -22.18 32.19 33.93
CA MET A 19 -21.70 30.84 34.26
C MET A 19 -22.03 29.82 33.16
N LEU A 20 -23.28 29.79 32.66
CA LEU A 20 -23.70 28.88 31.59
C LEU A 20 -23.00 29.17 30.26
N TYR A 21 -22.82 30.45 29.91
CA TYR A 21 -22.11 30.87 28.70
C TYR A 21 -20.62 30.50 28.75
N TYR A 22 -19.96 30.65 29.91
CA TYR A 22 -18.55 30.27 30.08
C TYR A 22 -18.32 28.77 30.32
N HIS A 23 -19.30 28.00 30.80
CA HIS A 23 -19.13 26.58 31.08
C HIS A 23 -18.73 25.77 29.83
N HIS A 24 -19.10 26.22 28.64
CA HIS A 24 -18.70 25.58 27.38
C HIS A 24 -17.32 26.04 26.85
N TYR A 25 -16.84 27.22 27.26
CA TYR A 25 -15.56 27.81 26.82
C TYR A 25 -14.39 27.50 27.76
N LEU A 26 -14.64 27.25 29.06
CA LEU A 26 -13.57 27.06 30.06
C LEU A 26 -12.69 25.82 29.81
N HIS A 27 -13.14 24.87 29.00
CA HIS A 27 -12.38 23.67 28.61
C HIS A 27 -11.24 23.95 27.59
N ARG A 28 -11.09 25.20 27.11
CA ARG A 28 -10.21 25.53 25.96
C ARG A 28 -9.03 26.47 26.25
N PHE A 29 -8.79 26.84 27.50
CA PHE A 29 -7.86 27.93 27.87
C PHE A 29 -6.65 27.52 28.74
N LEU A 30 -6.32 26.22 28.81
CA LEU A 30 -5.28 25.70 29.72
C LEU A 30 -4.22 24.82 29.03
N GLN A 31 -4.25 24.77 27.70
CA GLN A 31 -3.20 24.17 26.87
C GLN A 31 -2.19 25.26 26.45
N ASN A 32 -0.94 24.90 26.17
CA ASN A 32 0.15 25.80 25.74
C ASN A 32 0.76 26.73 26.83
N ASN A 33 0.77 26.35 28.10
CA ASN A 33 1.39 27.15 29.18
C ASN A 33 2.94 27.18 29.15
N ASN A 34 3.56 26.58 28.12
CA ASN A 34 4.99 26.68 27.79
C ASN A 34 5.97 26.19 28.90
N ILE A 35 5.49 25.42 29.88
CA ILE A 35 6.28 24.98 31.04
C ILE A 35 7.29 23.93 30.60
N SER A 36 8.59 24.24 30.71
CA SER A 36 9.70 23.36 30.32
C SER A 36 10.23 22.47 31.44
N ILE A 37 10.27 22.99 32.68
CA ILE A 37 10.89 22.34 33.83
C ILE A 37 9.92 22.27 35.00
N VAL A 38 9.69 21.07 35.54
CA VAL A 38 9.03 20.85 36.83
C VAL A 38 10.10 20.50 37.86
N SER A 39 10.15 21.21 38.98
CA SER A 39 11.10 20.90 40.07
C SER A 39 10.74 19.58 40.76
N GLY A 40 11.73 18.76 41.12
CA GLY A 40 11.49 17.50 41.86
C GLY A 40 10.82 17.68 43.23
N ASN A 41 10.85 18.89 43.81
CA ASN A 41 10.12 19.23 45.04
C ASN A 41 8.74 19.88 44.80
N ALA A 42 8.30 20.08 43.55
CA ALA A 42 7.12 20.90 43.22
C ALA A 42 5.79 20.40 43.81
N PHE A 43 5.71 19.11 44.15
CA PHE A 43 4.51 18.48 44.73
C PHE A 43 4.73 17.92 46.15
N ARG A 44 5.85 18.28 46.78
CA ARG A 44 6.21 17.82 48.13
C ARG A 44 5.18 18.34 49.14
N GLY A 45 4.67 17.45 50.00
CA GLY A 45 3.66 17.80 51.00
C GLY A 45 2.20 17.80 50.51
N LEU A 46 1.93 17.58 49.22
CA LEU A 46 0.55 17.59 48.67
C LEU A 46 -0.21 16.26 48.91
N TYR A 47 -0.18 15.75 50.14
CA TYR A 47 -0.64 14.40 50.51
C TYR A 47 -2.12 14.12 50.23
N ASN A 48 -2.97 15.16 50.21
CA ASN A 48 -4.42 15.07 50.00
C ASN A 48 -4.85 15.34 48.54
N LEU A 49 -3.89 15.49 47.61
CA LEU A 49 -4.19 15.89 46.23
C LEU A 49 -4.76 14.73 45.40
N THR A 50 -5.99 14.86 44.92
CA THR A 50 -6.70 13.82 44.14
C THR A 50 -6.59 14.00 42.62
N LYS A 51 -6.13 15.16 42.13
CA LYS A 51 -6.04 15.55 40.70
C LYS A 51 -4.91 16.60 40.53
N LEU A 52 -4.14 16.68 39.41
CA LEU A 52 -2.98 17.62 39.27
C LEU A 52 -2.93 18.59 38.01
N TYR A 53 -3.35 19.89 38.11
CA TYR A 53 -3.31 20.92 37.03
C TYR A 53 -2.10 21.82 37.16
N VAL A 54 -1.74 22.41 36.02
CA VAL A 54 -1.11 23.73 35.98
C VAL A 54 -1.90 24.73 35.12
N TYR A 55 -2.41 25.78 35.78
CA TYR A 55 -2.97 26.99 35.15
C TYR A 55 -1.85 28.02 34.91
N PRO A 56 -1.96 28.91 33.92
CA PRO A 56 -1.03 30.03 33.78
C PRO A 56 -1.27 31.07 34.88
N LEU A 57 -0.20 31.47 35.57
CA LEU A 57 -0.17 32.72 36.33
C LEU A 57 0.37 33.84 35.44
N TYR A 58 -0.51 34.49 34.69
CA TYR A 58 -0.26 35.82 34.16
C TYR A 58 -0.94 36.84 35.08
N LEU A 59 -0.20 37.38 36.04
CA LEU A 59 -0.60 38.60 36.74
C LEU A 59 0.56 39.59 36.85
N ILE A 60 0.20 40.85 36.72
CA ILE A 60 1.07 41.99 36.41
C ILE A 60 1.96 42.40 37.60
N TYR A 61 3.10 43.02 37.28
CA TYR A 61 3.97 43.78 38.19
C TYR A 61 3.19 44.63 39.21
N ILE A 62 3.26 44.30 40.51
CA ILE A 62 3.11 45.26 41.62
C ILE A 62 4.12 44.87 42.73
N PHE A 63 5.07 45.78 43.00
CA PHE A 63 5.95 45.92 44.18
C PHE A 63 6.73 44.69 44.75
N GLY A 64 8.06 44.80 44.68
CA GLY A 64 8.89 44.87 45.90
C GLY A 64 9.22 43.58 46.70
N HIS A 65 10.46 43.10 46.55
CA HIS A 65 11.26 42.43 47.60
C HIS A 65 10.59 41.36 48.49
N VAL A 66 10.34 40.15 47.97
CA VAL A 66 10.37 38.92 48.80
C VAL A 66 11.11 37.79 48.08
N LYS A 67 12.17 37.27 48.69
CA LYS A 67 12.96 36.13 48.19
C LYS A 67 12.42 34.80 48.74
N SER A 68 11.14 34.49 48.51
CA SER A 68 10.58 33.16 48.83
C SER A 68 9.31 32.87 48.02
N LEU A 69 9.33 31.80 47.23
CA LEU A 69 8.18 31.30 46.47
C LEU A 69 7.36 30.33 47.34
N ILE A 70 6.77 30.86 48.41
CA ILE A 70 5.72 30.16 49.17
C ILE A 70 4.45 30.20 48.31
N LEU A 71 4.20 29.11 47.57
CA LEU A 71 2.93 28.93 46.88
C LEU A 71 1.81 28.82 47.92
N CYS A 72 0.97 29.85 48.02
CA CYS A 72 -0.19 29.81 48.90
C CYS A 72 -1.19 28.75 48.40
N VAL A 73 -1.45 27.71 49.20
CA VAL A 73 -2.17 26.51 48.77
C VAL A 73 -3.68 26.73 48.82
N SER A 74 -4.21 27.45 47.83
CA SER A 74 -5.66 27.61 47.64
C SER A 74 -6.32 26.30 47.22
N PHE A 75 -7.31 25.87 48.01
CA PHE A 75 -7.97 24.56 47.94
C PHE A 75 -8.91 24.46 46.72
N PHE A 76 -8.40 24.01 45.56
CA PHE A 76 -9.20 23.88 44.33
C PHE A 76 -9.06 22.51 43.62
N PRO A 77 -10.18 21.76 43.46
CA PRO A 77 -10.19 20.43 42.86
C PRO A 77 -10.64 20.39 41.38
N ASN A 78 -9.73 20.55 40.42
CA ASN A 78 -9.81 20.00 39.03
C ASN A 78 -8.56 20.35 38.22
N ARG A 79 -7.93 19.34 37.58
CA ARG A 79 -6.45 19.24 37.54
C ARG A 79 -5.89 17.94 36.84
N ASP A 80 -5.01 17.71 35.82
CA ASP A 80 -4.48 18.21 34.49
C ASP A 80 -3.08 18.87 34.13
N LEU A 81 -2.01 18.13 33.79
CA LEU A 81 -0.65 18.65 33.42
C LEU A 81 -0.38 18.75 31.89
N ALA A 82 -1.36 18.50 31.02
CA ALA A 82 -1.16 18.33 29.57
C ALA A 82 -0.74 19.60 28.79
N ASN A 83 -0.27 19.41 27.55
CA ASN A 83 0.07 20.45 26.56
C ASN A 83 1.07 21.50 27.08
N ASN A 84 2.18 21.02 27.64
CA ASN A 84 3.32 21.81 28.09
C ASN A 84 4.61 21.33 27.38
N LYS A 85 5.77 21.88 27.74
CA LYS A 85 7.09 21.55 27.16
C LYS A 85 7.96 20.71 28.09
N ILE A 86 7.35 19.86 28.92
CA ILE A 86 8.08 19.03 29.88
C ILE A 86 8.85 17.94 29.11
N GLU A 87 10.17 18.07 29.02
CA GLU A 87 11.05 17.12 28.29
C GLU A 87 11.45 15.91 29.15
N SER A 88 11.46 16.07 30.47
CA SER A 88 11.80 15.02 31.43
C SER A 88 11.02 15.17 32.75
N LEU A 89 10.77 14.05 33.41
CA LEU A 89 10.21 14.02 34.76
C LEU A 89 11.34 13.73 35.76
N PRO A 90 11.54 14.55 36.81
CA PRO A 90 12.48 14.22 37.87
C PRO A 90 12.16 12.88 38.56
N PRO A 91 13.18 12.17 39.05
CA PRO A 91 12.97 11.00 39.92
C PRO A 91 12.14 11.40 41.14
N LEU A 92 11.28 10.49 41.61
CA LEU A 92 10.44 10.66 42.80
C LEU A 92 9.43 11.83 42.77
N LEU A 93 9.24 12.53 41.64
CA LEU A 93 8.33 13.68 41.50
C LEU A 93 6.92 13.47 42.10
N PHE A 94 6.41 12.24 42.01
CA PHE A 94 5.06 11.86 42.44
C PHE A 94 5.01 11.12 43.80
N LYS A 95 6.13 11.05 44.55
CA LYS A 95 6.29 10.24 45.78
C LYS A 95 5.27 10.52 46.89
N ASP A 96 4.88 11.78 47.05
CA ASP A 96 3.95 12.22 48.09
C ASP A 96 2.47 12.12 47.67
N LEU A 97 2.19 11.96 46.37
CA LEU A 97 0.85 12.03 45.76
C LEU A 97 0.04 10.72 45.88
N LYS A 98 0.06 10.11 47.07
CA LYS A 98 -0.44 8.75 47.34
C LYS A 98 -1.96 8.57 47.15
N VAL A 99 -2.72 9.67 47.14
CA VAL A 99 -4.18 9.68 46.94
C VAL A 99 -4.61 10.23 45.58
N LEU A 100 -3.66 10.53 44.68
CA LEU A 100 -3.94 11.05 43.35
C LEU A 100 -4.75 10.03 42.55
N SER A 101 -5.92 10.46 42.06
CA SER A 101 -6.86 9.63 41.32
C SER A 101 -6.84 9.92 39.81
N GLN A 102 -6.45 11.13 39.39
CA GLN A 102 -6.32 11.51 37.99
C GLN A 102 -4.99 12.22 37.73
N LEU A 103 -4.23 11.72 36.75
CA LEU A 103 -3.00 12.31 36.24
C LEU A 103 -3.08 12.37 34.70
N ASN A 104 -2.88 13.54 34.13
CA ASN A 104 -2.76 13.71 32.68
C ASN A 104 -1.44 14.41 32.40
N LEU A 105 -0.61 13.83 31.53
CA LEU A 105 0.69 14.38 31.10
C LEU A 105 0.70 14.62 29.58
N SER A 106 -0.44 14.46 28.88
CA SER A 106 -0.48 14.33 27.43
C SER A 106 0.09 15.54 26.68
N TYR A 107 0.54 15.31 25.44
CA TYR A 107 1.13 16.32 24.57
C TYR A 107 2.29 17.12 25.20
N ASN A 108 3.08 16.47 26.05
CA ASN A 108 4.40 16.95 26.48
C ASN A 108 5.51 16.20 25.72
N PRO A 109 6.65 16.84 25.41
CA PRO A 109 7.79 16.23 24.71
C PRO A 109 8.65 15.30 25.62
N ILE A 110 8.02 14.51 26.49
CA ILE A 110 8.71 13.66 27.48
C ILE A 110 9.48 12.55 26.75
N GLN A 111 10.81 12.63 26.75
CA GLN A 111 11.65 11.70 25.99
C GLN A 111 11.84 10.32 26.66
N LYS A 112 11.80 10.28 28.00
CA LYS A 112 12.02 9.08 28.82
C LYS A 112 11.17 9.14 30.08
N ILE A 113 10.56 8.01 30.45
CA ILE A 113 9.85 7.82 31.71
C ILE A 113 10.59 6.75 32.53
N GLN A 114 10.83 6.99 33.81
CA GLN A 114 11.52 6.03 34.69
C GLN A 114 10.61 4.84 35.04
N ALA A 115 11.20 3.65 35.24
CA ALA A 115 10.43 2.40 35.44
C ALA A 115 9.62 2.37 36.75
N ASP A 116 9.98 3.23 37.70
CA ASP A 116 9.38 3.43 39.03
C ASP A 116 8.63 4.77 39.18
N GLN A 117 8.56 5.59 38.13
CA GLN A 117 8.01 6.96 38.17
C GLN A 117 6.63 7.04 38.81
N PHE A 118 5.81 6.00 38.64
CA PHE A 118 4.41 5.93 39.09
C PHE A 118 4.19 5.04 40.34
N ASP A 119 5.24 4.43 40.92
CA ASP A 119 5.13 3.43 42.01
C ASP A 119 4.33 3.88 43.25
N TYR A 120 4.30 5.18 43.50
CA TYR A 120 3.67 5.80 44.66
C TYR A 120 2.20 6.18 44.42
N LEU A 121 1.74 6.21 43.17
CA LEU A 121 0.40 6.64 42.75
C LEU A 121 -0.67 5.54 42.92
N ARG A 122 -0.76 4.97 44.12
CA ARG A 122 -1.51 3.72 44.37
C ARG A 122 -3.02 3.82 44.12
N LYS A 123 -3.62 4.99 44.30
CA LYS A 123 -5.06 5.27 44.08
C LYS A 123 -5.39 5.84 42.69
N LEU A 124 -4.45 5.79 41.74
CA LEU A 124 -4.63 6.38 40.43
C LEU A 124 -5.63 5.59 39.59
N ASN A 125 -6.74 6.24 39.22
CA ASN A 125 -7.86 5.66 38.49
C ASN A 125 -7.86 6.04 37.00
N SER A 126 -7.25 7.18 36.65
CA SER A 126 -7.02 7.61 35.25
C SER A 126 -5.62 8.16 35.04
N LEU A 127 -4.94 7.67 33.99
CA LEU A 127 -3.62 8.12 33.55
C LEU A 127 -3.65 8.44 32.05
N SER A 128 -3.39 9.69 31.65
CA SER A 128 -3.20 10.03 30.23
C SER A 128 -1.75 10.34 29.89
N LEU A 129 -1.27 9.64 28.85
CA LEU A 129 0.05 9.69 28.23
C LEU A 129 -0.09 9.82 26.69
N GLU A 130 -1.21 10.40 26.25
CA GLU A 130 -1.50 10.69 24.84
C GLU A 130 -0.48 11.69 24.26
N GLY A 131 -0.17 11.58 22.96
CA GLY A 131 0.86 12.40 22.29
C GLY A 131 2.33 12.09 22.65
N ILE A 132 2.61 11.48 23.81
CA ILE A 132 3.98 11.11 24.26
C ILE A 132 4.46 9.83 23.56
N GLU A 133 5.71 9.81 23.05
CA GLU A 133 6.34 8.57 22.58
C GLU A 133 7.25 7.94 23.64
N ILE A 134 6.78 6.87 24.27
CA ILE A 134 7.49 6.16 25.34
C ILE A 134 8.42 5.08 24.75
N LYS A 135 9.57 5.51 24.21
CA LYS A 135 10.56 4.62 23.56
C LYS A 135 11.05 3.46 24.44
N ASN A 136 11.00 3.62 25.77
CA ASN A 136 11.47 2.62 26.75
C ASN A 136 10.32 1.92 27.51
N ILE A 137 9.11 1.84 26.94
CA ILE A 137 7.91 1.33 27.64
C ILE A 137 8.07 -0.12 28.16
N GLN A 138 7.64 -0.35 29.41
CA GLN A 138 7.76 -1.65 30.09
C GLN A 138 6.56 -1.95 30.99
N ARG A 139 6.20 -3.24 31.11
CA ARG A 139 5.10 -3.71 32.01
C ARG A 139 5.32 -3.29 33.47
N ARG A 140 6.57 -3.09 33.89
CA ARG A 140 6.93 -2.65 35.25
C ARG A 140 6.44 -1.25 35.60
N MET A 141 6.30 -0.35 34.63
CA MET A 141 5.84 1.03 34.84
C MET A 141 4.40 1.09 35.38
N PHE A 142 3.53 0.19 34.89
CA PHE A 142 2.09 0.21 35.18
C PHE A 142 1.67 -0.84 36.22
N ARG A 143 2.45 -1.92 36.42
CA ARG A 143 2.17 -2.99 37.40
C ARG A 143 1.83 -2.53 38.84
N PRO A 144 2.34 -1.39 39.37
CA PRO A 144 1.94 -0.90 40.71
C PRO A 144 0.52 -0.29 40.77
N LEU A 145 -0.04 0.14 39.64
CA LEU A 145 -1.23 0.97 39.54
C LEU A 145 -2.53 0.13 39.60
N LYS A 146 -2.71 -0.59 40.71
CA LYS A 146 -3.79 -1.58 40.88
C LYS A 146 -5.21 -1.03 40.69
N ASP A 147 -5.43 0.24 41.04
CA ASP A 147 -6.74 0.90 41.00
C ASP A 147 -7.03 1.56 39.62
N LEU A 148 -6.14 1.40 38.64
CA LEU A 148 -6.19 2.10 37.35
C LEU A 148 -7.26 1.52 36.42
N SER A 149 -8.37 2.23 36.27
CA SER A 149 -9.45 1.84 35.34
C SER A 149 -9.23 2.36 33.92
N HIS A 150 -8.57 3.52 33.74
CA HIS A 150 -8.42 4.20 32.47
C HIS A 150 -6.96 4.54 32.16
N ILE A 151 -6.49 4.20 30.96
CA ILE A 151 -5.19 4.65 30.45
C ILE A 151 -5.27 5.09 28.97
N TYR A 152 -4.62 6.21 28.65
CA TYR A 152 -4.58 6.79 27.30
C TYR A 152 -3.13 6.88 26.84
N PHE A 153 -2.82 6.44 25.62
CA PHE A 153 -1.49 6.36 25.03
C PHE A 153 -1.45 6.99 23.63
N LYS A 154 -0.25 7.34 23.14
CA LYS A 154 -0.05 7.73 21.74
C LYS A 154 -0.26 6.58 20.73
N LYS A 155 0.15 5.35 21.07
CA LYS A 155 0.13 4.19 20.16
C LYS A 155 -0.72 3.05 20.72
N PHE A 156 -1.55 2.45 19.86
CA PHE A 156 -2.43 1.30 20.15
C PHE A 156 -1.70 0.14 20.86
N GLN A 157 -0.52 -0.22 20.35
CA GLN A 157 0.33 -1.30 20.88
C GLN A 157 0.78 -1.11 22.35
N TYR A 158 0.72 0.10 22.91
CA TYR A 158 1.15 0.36 24.28
C TYR A 158 0.19 -0.24 25.32
N CYS A 159 -1.06 -0.54 24.95
CA CYS A 159 -2.01 -1.22 25.83
C CYS A 159 -1.53 -2.62 26.28
N GLY A 160 -0.73 -3.33 25.47
CA GLY A 160 -0.15 -4.64 25.80
C GLY A 160 0.84 -4.64 26.99
N TYR A 161 1.20 -3.44 27.48
CA TYR A 161 2.02 -3.23 28.68
C TYR A 161 1.18 -3.00 29.96
N ALA A 162 -0.12 -2.73 29.84
CA ALA A 162 -1.03 -2.46 30.97
C ALA A 162 -2.29 -3.37 30.99
N PRO A 163 -2.15 -4.72 30.88
CA PRO A 163 -3.29 -5.63 30.66
C PRO A 163 -4.26 -5.81 31.85
N HIS A 164 -4.05 -5.11 32.97
CA HIS A 164 -4.96 -5.08 34.12
C HIS A 164 -5.93 -3.88 34.07
N VAL A 165 -5.69 -2.91 33.18
CA VAL A 165 -6.49 -1.69 33.05
C VAL A 165 -7.74 -1.98 32.22
N ARG A 166 -8.92 -1.64 32.76
CA ARG A 166 -10.22 -1.97 32.14
C ARG A 166 -10.49 -1.24 30.82
N SER A 167 -9.99 -0.02 30.69
CA SER A 167 -10.22 0.86 29.53
C SER A 167 -8.88 1.42 29.06
N CYS A 168 -8.39 0.93 27.92
CA CYS A 168 -7.17 1.43 27.29
C CYS A 168 -7.50 2.08 25.93
N LYS A 169 -6.84 3.21 25.63
CA LYS A 169 -7.01 3.96 24.39
C LYS A 169 -5.66 4.34 23.76
N PRO A 170 -5.55 4.39 22.42
CA PRO A 170 -6.57 4.00 21.43
C PRO A 170 -6.74 2.48 21.36
N ASN A 171 -7.94 2.02 20.95
CA ASN A 171 -8.29 0.59 20.84
C ASN A 171 -8.20 0.04 19.39
N THR A 172 -7.59 0.81 18.48
CA THR A 172 -7.34 0.49 17.08
C THR A 172 -6.20 1.37 16.55
N ASP A 173 -5.46 0.90 15.55
CA ASP A 173 -4.57 1.72 14.69
C ASP A 173 -5.31 2.20 13.40
N GLY A 174 -6.60 1.91 13.29
CA GLY A 174 -7.46 2.13 12.13
C GLY A 174 -7.66 0.89 11.25
N ILE A 175 -6.76 -0.09 11.30
CA ILE A 175 -6.75 -1.30 10.46
C ILE A 175 -7.04 -2.54 11.31
N SER A 176 -6.36 -2.61 12.46
CA SER A 176 -6.40 -3.61 13.50
C SER A 176 -7.45 -3.29 14.56
N SER A 177 -8.02 -4.31 15.17
CA SER A 177 -8.79 -4.21 16.42
C SER A 177 -7.93 -4.67 17.61
N PHE A 178 -8.37 -4.40 18.83
CA PHE A 178 -7.67 -4.86 20.05
C PHE A 178 -7.34 -6.37 20.05
N GLU A 179 -8.23 -7.17 19.50
CA GLU A 179 -8.14 -8.63 19.49
C GLU A 179 -7.57 -9.20 18.17
N ASN A 180 -7.62 -8.47 17.05
CA ASN A 180 -7.34 -9.04 15.71
C ASN A 180 -6.58 -8.06 14.80
N LEU A 181 -5.66 -8.60 13.99
CA LEU A 181 -4.84 -7.83 13.03
C LEU A 181 -5.70 -7.21 11.91
N LEU A 182 -6.70 -7.95 11.39
CA LEU A 182 -7.72 -7.38 10.51
C LEU A 182 -9.02 -7.19 11.30
N ALA A 183 -9.46 -5.94 11.49
CA ALA A 183 -10.63 -5.64 12.31
C ALA A 183 -11.91 -6.36 11.83
N SER A 184 -12.20 -6.34 10.52
CA SER A 184 -13.43 -6.92 9.96
C SER A 184 -13.29 -8.38 9.51
N VAL A 185 -14.29 -9.20 9.82
CA VAL A 185 -14.42 -10.58 9.28
C VAL A 185 -14.46 -10.57 7.75
N ILE A 186 -15.07 -9.54 7.14
CA ILE A 186 -15.18 -9.40 5.69
C ILE A 186 -13.77 -9.27 5.06
N GLN A 187 -12.89 -8.48 5.67
CA GLN A 187 -11.50 -8.31 5.22
C GLN A 187 -10.70 -9.62 5.37
N ARG A 188 -10.95 -10.40 6.43
CA ARG A 188 -10.33 -11.73 6.63
C ARG A 188 -10.76 -12.72 5.56
N VAL A 189 -12.01 -12.69 5.08
CA VAL A 189 -12.43 -13.52 3.94
C VAL A 189 -11.77 -13.04 2.64
N PHE A 190 -11.81 -11.74 2.36
CA PHE A 190 -11.21 -11.20 1.13
C PHE A 190 -9.70 -11.43 1.03
N VAL A 191 -8.92 -11.29 2.11
CA VAL A 191 -7.47 -11.49 2.03
C VAL A 191 -7.09 -12.92 1.60
N TRP A 192 -7.82 -13.95 2.06
CA TRP A 192 -7.62 -15.34 1.63
C TRP A 192 -8.05 -15.58 0.17
N VAL A 193 -9.17 -14.97 -0.26
CA VAL A 193 -9.64 -15.09 -1.66
C VAL A 193 -8.68 -14.38 -2.62
N VAL A 194 -8.31 -13.13 -2.33
CA VAL A 194 -7.47 -12.30 -3.21
C VAL A 194 -6.03 -12.82 -3.26
N SER A 195 -5.42 -13.22 -2.13
CA SER A 195 -4.10 -13.86 -2.13
C SER A 195 -4.07 -15.13 -2.99
N SER A 196 -5.09 -15.99 -2.86
CA SER A 196 -5.23 -17.21 -3.66
C SER A 196 -5.36 -16.91 -5.16
N VAL A 197 -6.26 -15.99 -5.54
CA VAL A 197 -6.46 -15.60 -6.95
C VAL A 197 -5.19 -14.97 -7.52
N THR A 198 -4.54 -14.06 -6.80
CA THR A 198 -3.31 -13.39 -7.25
C THR A 198 -2.15 -14.38 -7.41
N CYS A 199 -1.88 -15.24 -6.43
CA CYS A 199 -0.82 -16.25 -6.55
C CYS A 199 -1.13 -17.28 -7.65
N PHE A 200 -2.23 -18.01 -7.55
CA PHE A 200 -2.51 -19.12 -8.48
C PHE A 200 -2.80 -18.62 -9.90
N GLY A 201 -3.42 -17.45 -10.05
CA GLY A 201 -3.66 -16.82 -11.35
C GLY A 201 -2.37 -16.40 -12.06
N ASN A 202 -1.44 -15.75 -11.35
CA ASN A 202 -0.16 -15.35 -11.94
C ASN A 202 0.79 -16.54 -12.15
N ILE A 203 0.85 -17.50 -11.22
CA ILE A 203 1.59 -18.76 -11.40
C ILE A 203 1.04 -19.53 -12.61
N PHE A 204 -0.28 -19.62 -12.78
CA PHE A 204 -0.89 -20.26 -13.95
C PHE A 204 -0.48 -19.59 -15.26
N VAL A 205 -0.42 -18.25 -15.31
CA VAL A 205 0.08 -17.53 -16.49
C VAL A 205 1.57 -17.77 -16.72
N VAL A 206 2.39 -17.72 -15.67
CA VAL A 206 3.84 -18.02 -15.75
C VAL A 206 4.09 -19.43 -16.29
N CYS A 207 3.34 -20.43 -15.81
CA CYS A 207 3.46 -21.80 -16.31
C CYS A 207 2.92 -21.95 -17.75
N THR A 208 1.80 -21.33 -18.09
CA THR A 208 1.09 -21.62 -19.36
C THR A 208 1.61 -20.80 -20.54
N ARG A 209 1.97 -19.53 -20.32
CA ARG A 209 2.31 -18.57 -21.39
C ARG A 209 3.50 -18.99 -22.26
N PRO A 210 4.56 -19.68 -21.78
CA PRO A 210 5.65 -20.18 -22.62
C PRO A 210 5.24 -21.22 -23.66
N TYR A 211 4.18 -22.01 -23.40
CA TYR A 211 3.69 -23.04 -24.31
C TYR A 211 2.77 -22.49 -25.40
N ILE A 212 2.22 -21.28 -25.23
CA ILE A 212 1.39 -20.62 -26.24
C ILE A 212 2.30 -20.05 -27.34
N ARG A 213 2.05 -20.42 -28.61
CA ARG A 213 2.78 -19.91 -29.78
C ARG A 213 2.59 -18.39 -29.97
N SER A 214 3.39 -17.59 -29.27
CA SER A 214 3.31 -16.13 -29.31
C SER A 214 3.94 -15.55 -30.58
N GLU A 215 3.20 -14.70 -31.30
CA GLU A 215 3.75 -13.87 -32.39
C GLU A 215 4.96 -13.02 -31.93
N ASN A 216 4.94 -12.55 -30.67
CA ASN A 216 5.96 -11.68 -30.10
C ASN A 216 6.55 -12.24 -28.79
N LYS A 217 7.68 -12.94 -28.89
CA LYS A 217 8.37 -13.56 -27.73
C LYS A 217 8.87 -12.55 -26.69
N LEU A 218 9.27 -11.34 -27.09
CA LEU A 218 9.74 -10.29 -26.17
C LEU A 218 8.59 -9.75 -25.30
N HIS A 219 7.47 -9.40 -25.94
CA HIS A 219 6.26 -8.97 -25.25
C HIS A 219 5.71 -10.05 -24.30
N ALA A 220 5.85 -11.34 -24.66
CA ALA A 220 5.52 -12.44 -23.76
C ALA A 220 6.44 -12.47 -22.53
N LEU A 221 7.75 -12.26 -22.67
CA LEU A 221 8.70 -12.17 -21.55
C LEU A 221 8.38 -10.99 -20.61
N SER A 222 7.99 -9.83 -21.15
CA SER A 222 7.59 -8.67 -20.34
C SER A 222 6.32 -8.96 -19.51
N ILE A 223 5.32 -9.64 -20.08
CA ILE A 223 4.11 -10.09 -19.34
C ILE A 223 4.46 -11.14 -18.28
N MET A 224 5.39 -12.06 -18.58
CA MET A 224 5.88 -13.04 -17.59
C MET A 224 6.54 -12.34 -16.39
N SER A 225 7.36 -11.32 -16.65
CA SER A 225 7.99 -10.51 -15.59
C SER A 225 6.95 -9.80 -14.71
N LEU A 226 5.86 -9.30 -15.30
CA LEU A 226 4.76 -8.66 -14.56
C LEU A 226 4.06 -9.68 -13.64
N CYS A 227 3.72 -10.86 -14.15
CA CYS A 227 3.14 -11.92 -13.32
C CYS A 227 4.09 -12.38 -12.20
N CYS A 228 5.42 -12.38 -12.42
CA CYS A 228 6.39 -12.64 -11.35
C CYS A 228 6.38 -11.55 -10.26
N ALA A 229 6.21 -10.28 -10.62
CA ALA A 229 6.07 -9.20 -9.65
C ALA A 229 4.73 -9.28 -8.89
N ASP A 230 3.63 -9.53 -9.58
CA ASP A 230 2.28 -9.68 -9.00
C ASP A 230 2.16 -10.91 -8.06
N CYS A 231 2.91 -11.99 -8.32
CA CYS A 231 3.02 -13.12 -7.38
C CYS A 231 3.53 -12.69 -5.99
N LEU A 232 4.40 -11.67 -5.92
CA LEU A 232 4.94 -11.18 -4.64
C LEU A 232 3.85 -10.49 -3.78
N MET A 233 2.90 -9.77 -4.41
CA MET A 233 1.72 -9.23 -3.73
C MET A 233 0.85 -10.33 -3.14
N GLY A 234 0.63 -11.42 -3.90
CA GLY A 234 -0.10 -12.58 -3.40
C GLY A 234 0.57 -13.24 -2.19
N ILE A 235 1.90 -13.39 -2.22
CA ILE A 235 2.70 -13.92 -1.10
C ILE A 235 2.61 -13.00 0.12
N TYR A 236 2.76 -11.68 -0.06
CA TYR A 236 2.56 -10.68 1.00
C TYR A 236 1.19 -10.86 1.69
N LEU A 237 0.10 -10.91 0.92
CA LEU A 237 -1.24 -11.09 1.46
C LEU A 237 -1.42 -12.43 2.19
N PHE A 238 -0.84 -13.53 1.68
CA PHE A 238 -0.86 -14.82 2.38
C PHE A 238 -0.16 -14.76 3.74
N VAL A 239 0.96 -14.04 3.85
CA VAL A 239 1.67 -13.87 5.13
C VAL A 239 0.82 -13.03 6.10
N ILE A 240 0.21 -11.93 5.65
CA ILE A 240 -0.72 -11.14 6.48
C ILE A 240 -1.92 -11.99 6.94
N ALA A 241 -2.50 -12.81 6.06
CA ALA A 241 -3.62 -13.70 6.38
C ALA A 241 -3.23 -14.79 7.41
N ALA A 242 -2.02 -15.33 7.32
CA ALA A 242 -1.48 -16.28 8.28
C ALA A 242 -1.20 -15.65 9.66
N PHE A 243 -0.70 -14.41 9.71
CA PHE A 243 -0.45 -13.72 10.98
C PHE A 243 -1.74 -13.17 11.64
N ASP A 244 -2.78 -12.80 10.88
CA ASP A 244 -4.13 -12.56 11.45
C ASP A 244 -4.69 -13.82 12.11
N LEU A 245 -4.54 -14.99 11.48
CA LEU A 245 -4.97 -16.25 12.07
C LEU A 245 -4.16 -16.60 13.32
N LYS A 246 -2.83 -16.37 13.31
CA LYS A 246 -1.92 -16.66 14.42
C LYS A 246 -2.18 -15.82 15.68
N TYR A 247 -2.52 -14.54 15.51
CA TYR A 247 -2.71 -13.60 16.64
C TYR A 247 -4.18 -13.30 16.95
N ARG A 248 -5.11 -14.10 16.42
CA ARG A 248 -6.56 -13.95 16.58
C ARG A 248 -6.97 -14.00 18.06
N GLY A 249 -7.83 -13.08 18.48
CA GLY A 249 -8.30 -12.93 19.86
C GLY A 249 -7.36 -12.13 20.77
N GLU A 250 -6.04 -12.11 20.52
CA GLU A 250 -5.05 -11.52 21.44
C GLU A 250 -4.07 -10.53 20.78
N TYR A 251 -4.38 -10.02 19.58
CA TYR A 251 -3.43 -9.28 18.74
C TYR A 251 -2.67 -8.16 19.46
N ASN A 252 -3.32 -7.31 20.28
CA ASN A 252 -2.65 -6.22 20.97
C ASN A 252 -1.49 -6.67 21.89
N LYS A 253 -1.51 -7.90 22.41
CA LYS A 253 -0.39 -8.47 23.20
C LYS A 253 0.87 -8.71 22.36
N HIS A 254 0.70 -8.93 21.05
CA HIS A 254 1.77 -9.23 20.10
C HIS A 254 2.09 -8.07 19.14
N ALA A 255 1.22 -7.08 19.03
CA ALA A 255 1.28 -5.98 18.06
C ALA A 255 2.66 -5.28 18.00
N GLN A 256 3.25 -4.90 19.13
CA GLN A 256 4.60 -4.31 19.18
C GLN A 256 5.66 -5.27 18.59
N LEU A 257 5.68 -6.51 19.08
CA LEU A 257 6.65 -7.53 18.66
C LEU A 257 6.49 -7.94 17.20
N TRP A 258 5.27 -7.84 16.64
CA TRP A 258 5.00 -8.03 15.23
C TRP A 258 5.55 -6.86 14.41
N MET A 259 5.13 -5.63 14.70
CA MET A 259 5.51 -4.44 13.93
C MET A 259 7.01 -4.14 13.98
N ASP A 260 7.68 -4.35 15.11
CA ASP A 260 9.14 -4.19 15.24
C ASP A 260 9.94 -5.38 14.69
N SER A 261 9.29 -6.45 14.21
CA SER A 261 9.99 -7.62 13.69
C SER A 261 10.57 -7.42 12.30
N ILE A 262 11.70 -8.08 12.05
CA ILE A 262 12.26 -8.25 10.71
C ILE A 262 11.28 -8.94 9.75
N HIS A 263 10.36 -9.77 10.26
CA HIS A 263 9.31 -10.39 9.44
C HIS A 263 8.36 -9.34 8.87
N CYS A 264 7.82 -8.44 9.70
CA CYS A 264 6.97 -7.35 9.23
C CYS A 264 7.72 -6.42 8.25
N GLN A 265 8.99 -6.11 8.54
CA GLN A 265 9.83 -5.30 7.66
C GLN A 265 10.05 -5.95 6.28
N LEU A 266 10.40 -7.24 6.22
CA LEU A 266 10.57 -7.96 4.95
C LEU A 266 9.25 -8.14 4.19
N VAL A 267 8.13 -8.34 4.90
CA VAL A 267 6.78 -8.43 4.32
C VAL A 267 6.34 -7.08 3.71
N GLY A 268 6.65 -5.96 4.37
CA GLY A 268 6.44 -4.62 3.84
C GLY A 268 7.32 -4.31 2.62
N SER A 269 8.62 -4.64 2.68
CA SER A 269 9.52 -4.56 1.52
C SER A 269 9.01 -5.39 0.33
N LEU A 270 8.50 -6.61 0.57
CA LEU A 270 7.94 -7.46 -0.48
C LEU A 270 6.72 -6.82 -1.17
N ALA A 271 5.85 -6.14 -0.42
CA ALA A 271 4.71 -5.43 -0.97
C ALA A 271 5.13 -4.26 -1.88
N ILE A 272 6.09 -3.43 -1.44
CA ILE A 272 6.63 -2.32 -2.25
C ILE A 272 7.40 -2.82 -3.47
N LEU A 273 8.18 -3.90 -3.33
CA LEU A 273 8.87 -4.53 -4.46
C LEU A 273 7.86 -4.96 -5.52
N SER A 274 6.71 -5.50 -5.11
CA SER A 274 5.64 -5.89 -6.01
C SER A 274 5.00 -4.69 -6.71
N THR A 275 4.54 -3.67 -5.97
CA THR A 275 3.81 -2.53 -6.56
C THR A 275 4.66 -1.74 -7.53
N GLU A 276 5.87 -1.35 -7.11
CA GLU A 276 6.69 -0.43 -7.90
C GLU A 276 7.29 -1.15 -9.14
N VAL A 277 7.65 -2.44 -9.02
CA VAL A 277 8.04 -3.22 -10.20
C VAL A 277 6.86 -3.43 -11.14
N SER A 278 5.66 -3.75 -10.64
CA SER A 278 4.48 -3.88 -11.51
C SER A 278 4.16 -2.57 -12.25
N VAL A 279 4.19 -1.40 -11.60
CA VAL A 279 3.96 -0.11 -12.29
C VAL A 279 5.02 0.19 -13.34
N LEU A 280 6.31 0.00 -13.01
CA LEU A 280 7.40 0.24 -13.98
C LEU A 280 7.33 -0.73 -15.17
N LEU A 281 6.94 -1.99 -14.94
CA LEU A 281 6.71 -2.98 -16.00
C LEU A 281 5.48 -2.64 -16.84
N LEU A 282 4.40 -2.12 -16.23
CA LEU A 282 3.25 -1.58 -16.94
C LEU A 282 3.68 -0.42 -17.85
N THR A 283 4.34 0.61 -17.32
CA THR A 283 4.85 1.75 -18.13
C THR A 283 5.77 1.28 -19.26
N TYR A 284 6.62 0.28 -19.03
CA TYR A 284 7.44 -0.31 -20.10
C TYR A 284 6.61 -1.03 -21.17
N LEU A 285 5.62 -1.83 -20.78
CA LEU A 285 4.68 -2.50 -21.71
C LEU A 285 3.89 -1.48 -22.54
N THR A 286 3.48 -0.34 -21.97
CA THR A 286 2.75 0.70 -22.70
C THR A 286 3.65 1.43 -23.69
N LEU A 287 4.90 1.75 -23.30
CA LEU A 287 5.91 2.35 -24.18
C LEU A 287 6.35 1.41 -25.31
N GLU A 288 6.51 0.11 -25.05
CA GLU A 288 6.79 -0.91 -26.08
C GLU A 288 5.72 -0.88 -27.19
N LYS A 289 4.43 -0.82 -26.80
CA LYS A 289 3.31 -0.77 -27.75
C LYS A 289 3.21 0.57 -28.46
N TYR A 290 3.35 1.68 -27.74
CA TYR A 290 3.35 3.02 -28.33
C TYR A 290 4.40 3.13 -29.44
N ILE A 291 5.65 2.73 -29.17
CA ILE A 291 6.72 2.76 -30.17
C ILE A 291 6.39 1.84 -31.36
N CYS A 292 5.92 0.61 -31.12
CA CYS A 292 5.67 -0.35 -32.20
C CYS A 292 4.49 0.02 -33.12
N ILE A 293 3.51 0.79 -32.61
CA ILE A 293 2.30 1.20 -33.33
C ILE A 293 2.51 2.55 -34.02
N VAL A 294 2.98 3.56 -33.28
CA VAL A 294 3.12 4.94 -33.79
C VAL A 294 4.37 5.10 -34.66
N TYR A 295 5.42 4.32 -34.41
CA TYR A 295 6.67 4.34 -35.18
C TYR A 295 6.97 2.94 -35.77
N PRO A 296 6.31 2.55 -36.87
CA PRO A 296 6.44 1.20 -37.44
C PRO A 296 7.86 0.86 -37.95
N PHE A 297 8.74 1.85 -38.08
CA PHE A 297 10.12 1.73 -38.57
C PHE A 297 10.98 0.72 -37.76
N ARG A 298 11.73 -0.11 -38.48
CA ARG A 298 12.46 -1.26 -37.92
C ARG A 298 13.56 -0.89 -36.91
N PHE A 299 14.15 0.30 -37.03
CA PHE A 299 15.22 0.79 -36.14
C PHE A 299 14.76 1.20 -34.74
N LEU A 300 13.51 1.61 -34.56
CA LEU A 300 13.00 2.08 -33.25
C LEU A 300 12.48 0.94 -32.36
N LYS A 301 12.19 -0.23 -32.94
CA LYS A 301 11.65 -1.39 -32.24
C LYS A 301 12.72 -1.99 -31.28
N PRO A 302 12.38 -2.25 -30.01
CA PRO A 302 13.36 -2.71 -29.02
C PRO A 302 13.87 -4.12 -29.35
N GLY A 303 15.19 -4.25 -29.54
CA GLY A 303 15.85 -5.54 -29.73
C GLY A 303 15.92 -6.37 -28.44
N LYS A 304 16.02 -7.71 -28.57
CA LYS A 304 16.01 -8.69 -27.46
C LYS A 304 16.86 -8.27 -26.26
N TYR A 305 18.12 -7.91 -26.50
CA TYR A 305 19.05 -7.53 -25.43
C TYR A 305 18.60 -6.25 -24.72
N ARG A 306 18.13 -5.22 -25.45
CA ARG A 306 17.61 -3.98 -24.88
C ARG A 306 16.38 -4.24 -23.99
N THR A 307 15.46 -5.09 -24.41
CA THR A 307 14.31 -5.51 -23.58
C THR A 307 14.78 -6.20 -22.29
N ILE A 308 15.69 -7.17 -22.37
CA ILE A 308 16.20 -7.89 -21.20
C ILE A 308 16.92 -6.94 -20.23
N SER A 309 17.78 -6.05 -20.73
CA SER A 309 18.48 -5.05 -19.90
C SER A 309 17.51 -4.08 -19.22
N ILE A 310 16.42 -3.66 -19.88
CA ILE A 310 15.39 -2.81 -19.27
C ILE A 310 14.62 -3.57 -18.18
N LEU A 311 14.22 -4.82 -18.43
CA LEU A 311 13.53 -5.64 -17.41
C LEU A 311 14.43 -5.86 -16.18
N VAL A 312 15.71 -6.18 -16.37
CA VAL A 312 16.69 -6.33 -15.27
C VAL A 312 16.90 -5.01 -14.52
N LEU A 313 16.99 -3.87 -15.23
CA LEU A 313 17.12 -2.56 -14.60
C LEU A 313 15.88 -2.20 -13.76
N ILE A 314 14.67 -2.52 -14.22
CA ILE A 314 13.43 -2.30 -13.47
C ILE A 314 13.44 -3.12 -12.17
N TRP A 315 13.85 -4.40 -12.22
CA TRP A 315 13.99 -5.22 -11.01
C TRP A 315 15.05 -4.69 -10.04
N ILE A 316 16.18 -4.19 -10.54
CA ILE A 316 17.24 -3.56 -9.71
C ILE A 316 16.71 -2.29 -9.04
N ILE A 317 16.04 -1.41 -9.77
CA ILE A 317 15.43 -0.18 -9.23
C ILE A 317 14.37 -0.53 -8.17
N GLY A 318 13.48 -1.48 -8.47
CA GLY A 318 12.46 -1.94 -7.53
C GLY A 318 13.04 -2.54 -6.25
N PHE A 319 14.13 -3.31 -6.34
CA PHE A 319 14.82 -3.85 -5.17
C PHE A 319 15.50 -2.74 -4.35
N ILE A 320 16.15 -1.78 -5.00
CA ILE A 320 16.73 -0.61 -4.33
C ILE A 320 15.64 0.18 -3.58
N VAL A 321 14.50 0.44 -4.22
CA VAL A 321 13.34 1.12 -3.60
C VAL A 321 12.79 0.32 -2.41
N ALA A 322 12.57 -0.98 -2.60
CA ALA A 322 11.96 -1.83 -1.57
C ALA A 322 12.85 -2.09 -0.33
N PHE A 323 14.17 -1.93 -0.43
CA PHE A 323 15.11 -2.27 0.66
C PHE A 323 15.89 -1.08 1.22
N ILE A 324 15.92 0.09 0.55
CA ILE A 324 16.51 1.34 1.08
C ILE A 324 16.02 1.66 2.51
N PRO A 325 14.71 1.59 2.84
CA PRO A 325 14.23 1.97 4.17
C PRO A 325 14.72 1.08 5.32
N LEU A 326 15.29 -0.10 5.03
CA LEU A 326 15.89 -0.99 6.03
C LEU A 326 17.34 -0.60 6.39
N SER A 327 18.00 0.20 5.54
CA SER A 327 19.45 0.44 5.60
C SER A 327 19.85 1.47 6.66
N ASN A 328 18.98 2.42 7.00
CA ASN A 328 19.26 3.46 8.00
C ASN A 328 18.07 3.64 8.95
N LYS A 329 18.16 3.05 10.14
CA LYS A 329 17.11 3.10 11.16
C LYS A 329 16.95 4.49 11.80
N ASP A 330 17.97 5.34 11.79
CA ASP A 330 17.84 6.69 12.34
C ASP A 330 16.99 7.58 11.43
N PHE A 331 17.19 7.49 10.11
CA PHE A 331 16.47 8.27 9.11
C PHE A 331 15.06 7.73 8.79
N PHE A 332 14.91 6.40 8.69
CA PHE A 332 13.64 5.76 8.32
C PHE A 332 12.82 5.23 9.51
N GLN A 333 13.42 5.11 10.70
CA GLN A 333 12.80 4.51 11.89
C GLN A 333 12.19 3.14 11.56
N ASN A 334 11.01 2.80 12.07
CA ASN A 334 10.30 1.58 11.69
C ASN A 334 9.31 1.85 10.54
N TYR A 335 9.85 2.21 9.36
CA TYR A 335 9.07 2.65 8.19
C TYR A 335 7.94 1.69 7.79
N TYR A 336 8.22 0.38 7.73
CA TYR A 336 7.22 -0.65 7.41
C TYR A 336 6.33 -0.98 8.60
N GLY A 337 6.90 -1.11 9.81
CA GLY A 337 6.16 -1.39 11.05
C GLY A 337 5.39 -0.20 11.63
N ALA A 338 4.90 0.70 10.79
CA ALA A 338 4.01 1.80 11.20
C ALA A 338 2.57 1.31 11.49
N ASN A 339 2.17 0.14 10.98
CA ASN A 339 0.84 -0.44 11.20
C ASN A 339 0.86 -1.98 11.14
N GLY A 340 -0.22 -2.62 11.58
CA GLY A 340 -0.32 -4.09 11.66
C GLY A 340 -0.20 -4.85 10.33
N VAL A 341 -0.39 -4.18 9.18
CA VAL A 341 -0.26 -4.77 7.83
C VAL A 341 1.09 -4.48 7.17
N CYS A 342 2.01 -3.84 7.89
CA CYS A 342 3.39 -3.59 7.45
C CYS A 342 3.51 -2.68 6.20
N PHE A 343 2.51 -1.84 5.90
CA PHE A 343 2.42 -1.10 4.63
C PHE A 343 2.43 0.43 4.81
N PRO A 344 3.40 1.17 4.25
CA PRO A 344 3.72 2.57 4.62
C PRO A 344 2.88 3.66 3.91
N LEU A 345 1.56 3.44 3.75
CA LEU A 345 0.65 4.36 3.05
C LEU A 345 0.44 5.68 3.82
N HIS A 346 0.07 5.59 5.10
CA HIS A 346 -0.28 6.74 5.94
C HIS A 346 0.84 7.07 6.94
N SER A 347 1.84 7.83 6.47
CA SER A 347 3.11 8.06 7.20
C SER A 347 3.04 9.08 8.33
N GLN A 348 1.89 9.67 8.69
CA GLN A 348 1.83 10.68 9.77
C GLN A 348 2.19 10.12 11.16
N GLN A 349 2.14 8.80 11.34
CA GLN A 349 2.55 8.14 12.59
C GLN A 349 4.06 7.81 12.64
N SER A 350 4.82 8.01 11.57
CA SER A 350 6.29 7.96 11.60
C SER A 350 6.85 9.33 11.97
N GLU A 351 7.47 9.46 13.15
CA GLU A 351 8.06 10.73 13.62
C GLU A 351 9.23 11.23 12.74
N SER A 352 9.76 10.36 11.88
CA SER A 352 10.81 10.67 10.91
C SER A 352 10.28 11.42 9.68
N THR A 353 10.70 12.68 9.51
CA THR A 353 10.48 13.46 8.29
C THR A 353 10.99 12.74 7.03
N GLY A 354 12.09 11.98 7.15
CA GLY A 354 12.69 11.19 6.07
C GLY A 354 11.75 10.12 5.50
N GLY A 355 11.15 9.28 6.36
CA GLY A 355 10.15 8.29 5.97
C GLY A 355 8.91 8.91 5.31
N GLN A 356 8.43 10.04 5.82
CA GLN A 356 7.30 10.76 5.23
C GLN A 356 7.62 11.27 3.81
N ILE A 357 8.76 11.93 3.62
CA ILE A 357 9.23 12.41 2.30
C ILE A 357 9.38 11.23 1.34
N TYR A 358 10.00 10.13 1.77
CA TYR A 358 10.18 8.93 0.96
C TYR A 358 8.85 8.33 0.49
N SER A 359 7.89 8.17 1.42
CA SER A 359 6.53 7.71 1.11
C SER A 359 5.77 8.67 0.17
N VAL A 360 6.10 9.97 0.10
CA VAL A 360 5.57 10.90 -0.90
C VAL A 360 6.23 10.70 -2.27
N ILE A 361 7.56 10.60 -2.33
CA ILE A 361 8.30 10.44 -3.58
C ILE A 361 7.88 9.15 -4.31
N ILE A 362 7.68 8.04 -3.60
CA ILE A 362 7.24 6.78 -4.20
C ILE A 362 5.75 6.83 -4.57
N PHE A 363 4.83 6.92 -3.60
CA PHE A 363 3.39 6.77 -3.88
C PHE A 363 2.75 7.92 -4.65
N LEU A 364 3.32 9.13 -4.61
CA LEU A 364 2.82 10.27 -5.39
C LEU A 364 3.77 10.60 -6.56
N GLY A 365 5.08 10.71 -6.33
CA GLY A 365 6.02 11.13 -7.37
C GLY A 365 6.17 10.13 -8.52
N VAL A 366 6.74 8.95 -8.25
CA VAL A 366 7.03 7.91 -9.26
C VAL A 366 5.73 7.46 -9.95
N ASN A 367 4.71 7.17 -9.16
CA ASN A 367 3.45 6.63 -9.68
C ASN A 367 2.63 7.65 -10.48
N LEU A 368 2.69 8.96 -10.17
CA LEU A 368 2.10 10.00 -11.03
C LEU A 368 2.85 10.16 -12.35
N VAL A 369 4.19 10.13 -12.34
CA VAL A 369 5.00 10.20 -13.57
C VAL A 369 4.72 8.99 -14.47
N ALA A 370 4.67 7.79 -13.90
CA ALA A 370 4.26 6.57 -14.61
C ALA A 370 2.87 6.72 -15.23
N PHE A 371 1.88 7.17 -14.45
CA PHE A 371 0.50 7.39 -14.92
C PHE A 371 0.42 8.42 -16.06
N ILE A 372 1.14 9.54 -15.98
CA ILE A 372 1.19 10.56 -17.05
C ILE A 372 1.78 9.98 -18.34
N ILE A 373 2.91 9.25 -18.24
CA ILE A 373 3.54 8.59 -19.40
C ILE A 373 2.58 7.58 -20.04
N ILE A 374 1.87 6.80 -19.22
CA ILE A 374 0.87 5.83 -19.66
C ILE A 374 -0.27 6.53 -20.41
N VAL A 375 -0.93 7.52 -19.80
CA VAL A 375 -2.07 8.25 -20.40
C VAL A 375 -1.68 8.93 -21.72
N PHE A 376 -0.53 9.61 -21.76
CA PHE A 376 -0.01 10.22 -22.98
C PHE A 376 0.22 9.17 -24.09
N SER A 377 0.87 8.05 -23.75
CA SER A 377 1.15 6.95 -24.69
C SER A 377 -0.13 6.38 -25.31
N TYR A 378 -1.23 6.25 -24.54
CA TYR A 378 -2.52 5.80 -25.08
C TYR A 378 -3.26 6.85 -25.89
N GLY A 379 -3.20 8.12 -25.49
CA GLY A 379 -3.76 9.22 -26.28
C GLY A 379 -3.17 9.23 -27.70
N SER A 380 -1.85 9.20 -27.80
CA SER A 380 -1.15 9.15 -29.10
C SER A 380 -1.35 7.82 -29.85
N MET A 381 -1.39 6.68 -29.15
CA MET A 381 -1.65 5.38 -29.78
C MET A 381 -3.07 5.32 -30.39
N PHE A 382 -4.08 5.78 -29.66
CA PHE A 382 -5.47 5.81 -30.15
C PHE A 382 -5.63 6.81 -31.30
N TYR A 383 -5.04 8.00 -31.19
CA TYR A 383 -5.01 8.99 -32.27
C TYR A 383 -4.35 8.44 -33.55
N SER A 384 -3.20 7.78 -33.42
CA SER A 384 -2.50 7.14 -34.55
C SER A 384 -3.36 6.06 -35.21
N ILE A 385 -3.98 5.16 -34.44
CA ILE A 385 -4.87 4.11 -34.97
C ILE A 385 -6.09 4.72 -35.67
N HIS A 386 -6.67 5.78 -35.11
CA HIS A 386 -7.82 6.49 -35.71
C HIS A 386 -7.44 7.15 -37.04
N GLN A 387 -6.28 7.82 -37.09
CA GLN A 387 -5.76 8.42 -38.32
C GLN A 387 -5.51 7.36 -39.40
N THR A 388 -4.82 6.26 -39.07
CA THR A 388 -4.58 5.16 -40.01
C THR A 388 -5.88 4.49 -40.48
N ALA A 389 -6.90 4.39 -39.61
CA ALA A 389 -8.21 3.85 -39.98
C ALA A 389 -8.98 4.74 -40.96
N ILE A 390 -8.77 6.06 -40.95
CA ILE A 390 -9.35 7.00 -41.93
C ILE A 390 -8.58 6.91 -43.26
N THR A 391 -7.25 6.86 -43.24
CA THR A 391 -6.43 6.88 -44.46
C THR A 391 -6.43 5.56 -45.24
N ALA A 392 -6.63 4.40 -44.57
CA ALA A 392 -6.49 3.07 -45.17
C ALA A 392 -7.83 2.32 -45.31
N MET A 393 -8.71 2.79 -46.20
CA MET A 393 -10.04 2.19 -46.41
C MET A 393 -9.99 0.70 -46.87
N GLU A 394 -8.91 0.30 -47.54
CA GLU A 394 -8.76 -1.04 -48.14
C GLU A 394 -8.25 -2.10 -47.15
N ILE A 395 -7.59 -1.71 -46.05
CA ILE A 395 -6.97 -2.66 -45.10
C ILE A 395 -7.87 -2.96 -43.88
N GLN A 396 -9.18 -3.00 -44.11
CA GLN A 396 -10.22 -3.02 -43.07
C GLN A 396 -10.02 -4.15 -42.03
N ASN A 397 -9.56 -5.34 -42.45
CA ASN A 397 -9.33 -6.47 -41.55
C ASN A 397 -8.10 -6.33 -40.65
N HIS A 398 -6.99 -5.72 -41.13
CA HIS A 398 -5.80 -5.50 -40.30
C HIS A 398 -6.07 -4.43 -39.25
N VAL A 399 -6.70 -3.32 -39.65
CA VAL A 399 -7.16 -2.26 -38.73
C VAL A 399 -8.08 -2.83 -37.64
N LYS A 400 -8.96 -3.77 -37.99
CA LYS A 400 -9.87 -4.45 -37.03
C LYS A 400 -9.13 -5.37 -36.04
N LYS A 401 -8.03 -6.03 -36.45
CA LYS A 401 -7.15 -6.80 -35.53
C LYS A 401 -6.47 -5.85 -34.54
N GLU A 402 -5.82 -4.79 -35.03
CA GLU A 402 -5.08 -3.84 -34.19
C GLU A 402 -6.00 -3.02 -33.26
N MET A 403 -7.16 -2.55 -33.74
CA MET A 403 -8.13 -1.86 -32.87
C MET A 403 -8.67 -2.78 -31.76
N THR A 404 -8.81 -4.08 -32.01
CA THR A 404 -9.21 -5.06 -30.99
C THR A 404 -8.12 -5.24 -29.93
N LEU A 405 -6.84 -5.22 -30.33
CA LEU A 405 -5.71 -5.25 -29.41
C LEU A 405 -5.63 -3.95 -28.58
N ALA A 406 -5.70 -2.79 -29.22
CA ALA A 406 -5.63 -1.49 -28.57
C ALA A 406 -6.77 -1.26 -27.55
N LYS A 407 -8.02 -1.61 -27.89
CA LYS A 407 -9.16 -1.55 -26.94
C LYS A 407 -8.94 -2.40 -25.68
N ARG A 408 -8.23 -3.53 -25.80
CA ARG A 408 -7.92 -4.40 -24.66
C ARG A 408 -6.80 -3.82 -23.79
N PHE A 409 -5.79 -3.20 -24.40
CA PHE A 409 -4.75 -2.45 -23.68
C PHE A 409 -5.30 -1.19 -22.98
N PHE A 410 -6.30 -0.54 -23.54
CA PHE A 410 -7.05 0.53 -22.86
C PHE A 410 -7.72 0.01 -21.57
N PHE A 411 -8.43 -1.13 -21.60
CA PHE A 411 -9.06 -1.68 -20.40
C PHE A 411 -8.05 -2.04 -19.31
N ILE A 412 -6.89 -2.59 -19.66
CA ILE A 412 -5.77 -2.89 -18.74
C ILE A 412 -5.33 -1.64 -17.97
N VAL A 413 -5.06 -0.54 -18.69
CA VAL A 413 -4.60 0.71 -18.09
C VAL A 413 -5.72 1.43 -17.35
N PHE A 414 -6.97 1.30 -17.81
CA PHE A 414 -8.13 1.83 -17.09
C PHE A 414 -8.31 1.14 -15.72
N THR A 415 -8.11 -0.18 -15.63
CA THR A 415 -8.18 -0.90 -14.35
C THR A 415 -7.03 -0.54 -13.40
N ASP A 416 -5.81 -0.37 -13.90
CA ASP A 416 -4.67 0.10 -13.10
C ASP A 416 -4.91 1.53 -12.58
N ALA A 417 -5.30 2.46 -13.47
CA ALA A 417 -5.61 3.85 -13.13
C ALA A 417 -6.67 3.97 -12.02
N LEU A 418 -7.74 3.17 -12.08
CA LEU A 418 -8.78 3.14 -11.06
C LEU A 418 -8.28 2.65 -9.70
N CYS A 419 -7.23 1.81 -9.66
CA CYS A 419 -6.61 1.37 -8.40
C CYS A 419 -5.70 2.46 -7.79
N TRP A 420 -5.05 3.29 -8.62
CA TRP A 420 -4.18 4.37 -8.16
C TRP A 420 -4.90 5.64 -7.71
N ILE A 421 -6.07 5.97 -8.28
CA ILE A 421 -6.85 7.17 -7.89
C ILE A 421 -7.13 7.23 -6.36
N PRO A 422 -7.62 6.17 -5.69
CA PRO A 422 -7.78 6.18 -4.22
C PRO A 422 -6.47 6.37 -3.45
N ILE A 423 -5.36 5.82 -3.95
CA ILE A 423 -4.03 5.94 -3.32
C ILE A 423 -3.55 7.40 -3.38
N PHE A 424 -3.65 8.04 -4.55
CA PHE A 424 -3.33 9.46 -4.71
C PHE A 424 -4.21 10.38 -3.83
N ILE A 425 -5.53 10.12 -3.77
CA ILE A 425 -6.46 10.89 -2.93
C ILE A 425 -6.09 10.77 -1.45
N LEU A 426 -5.88 9.55 -0.93
CA LEU A 426 -5.47 9.36 0.46
C LEU A 426 -4.11 10.03 0.75
N LYS A 427 -3.18 9.97 -0.21
CA LYS A 427 -1.86 10.60 -0.04
C LYS A 427 -1.93 12.12 -0.02
N LEU A 428 -2.79 12.73 -0.85
CA LEU A 428 -3.06 14.16 -0.86
C LEU A 428 -3.75 14.63 0.44
N LEU A 429 -4.79 13.92 0.90
CA LEU A 429 -5.45 14.20 2.18
C LEU A 429 -4.47 14.09 3.36
N SER A 430 -3.56 13.11 3.31
CA SER A 430 -2.49 12.93 4.30
C SER A 430 -1.41 14.03 4.26
N LEU A 431 -1.28 14.79 3.16
CA LEU A 431 -0.43 15.98 3.07
C LEU A 431 -1.16 17.23 3.57
N LEU A 432 -2.47 17.32 3.34
CA LEU A 432 -3.35 18.39 3.85
C LEU A 432 -3.66 18.29 5.35
N GLN A 433 -3.03 17.36 6.08
CA GLN A 433 -3.25 17.09 7.51
C GLN A 433 -4.71 16.79 7.90
N VAL A 434 -5.51 16.25 6.97
CA VAL A 434 -6.87 15.80 7.25
C VAL A 434 -6.83 14.48 8.01
N GLU A 435 -7.64 14.35 9.07
CA GLU A 435 -7.83 13.07 9.77
C GLU A 435 -8.50 12.04 8.85
N ILE A 436 -7.75 11.02 8.44
CA ILE A 436 -8.25 9.94 7.58
C ILE A 436 -8.73 8.78 8.47
N PRO A 437 -10.00 8.35 8.38
CA PRO A 437 -10.44 7.11 9.02
C PRO A 437 -9.64 5.92 8.49
N GLY A 438 -8.82 5.30 9.34
CA GLY A 438 -7.91 4.21 8.94
C GLY A 438 -8.63 2.96 8.40
N SER A 439 -9.94 2.84 8.60
CA SER A 439 -10.76 1.83 7.91
C SER A 439 -10.66 1.96 6.39
N ILE A 440 -10.55 3.18 5.86
CA ILE A 440 -10.36 3.45 4.43
C ILE A 440 -8.96 3.02 3.97
N THR A 441 -7.92 3.27 4.78
CA THR A 441 -6.54 2.83 4.46
C THR A 441 -6.44 1.30 4.47
N SER A 442 -7.14 0.63 5.39
CA SER A 442 -7.30 -0.83 5.44
C SER A 442 -7.90 -1.39 4.14
N TRP A 443 -9.01 -0.81 3.65
CA TRP A 443 -9.62 -1.22 2.38
C TRP A 443 -8.71 -0.96 1.17
N VAL A 444 -7.98 0.15 1.14
CA VAL A 444 -7.04 0.42 0.04
C VAL A 444 -5.91 -0.62 -0.02
N VAL A 445 -5.29 -0.94 1.12
CA VAL A 445 -4.15 -1.89 1.19
C VAL A 445 -4.57 -3.35 0.99
N ILE A 446 -5.72 -3.77 1.52
CA ILE A 446 -6.15 -5.19 1.50
C ILE A 446 -6.99 -5.54 0.26
N PHE A 447 -7.67 -4.58 -0.37
CA PHE A 447 -8.61 -4.84 -1.47
C PHE A 447 -8.26 -4.11 -2.76
N ILE A 448 -8.09 -2.78 -2.76
CA ILE A 448 -7.93 -2.01 -3.99
C ILE A 448 -6.56 -2.24 -4.65
N LEU A 449 -5.49 -2.09 -3.87
CA LEU A 449 -4.12 -2.22 -4.37
C LEU A 449 -3.81 -3.64 -4.92
N PRO A 450 -4.24 -4.75 -4.28
CA PRO A 450 -4.00 -6.09 -4.82
C PRO A 450 -4.95 -6.53 -5.94
N ILE A 451 -6.07 -5.82 -6.17
CA ILE A 451 -7.05 -6.16 -7.21
C ILE A 451 -6.43 -6.08 -8.61
N ASN A 452 -5.53 -5.12 -8.84
CA ASN A 452 -4.81 -4.96 -10.10
C ASN A 452 -4.02 -6.24 -10.46
N SER A 453 -3.19 -6.71 -9.52
CA SER A 453 -2.42 -7.95 -9.62
C SER A 453 -3.30 -9.21 -9.77
N ALA A 454 -4.53 -9.20 -9.25
CA ALA A 454 -5.51 -10.28 -9.44
C ALA A 454 -6.17 -10.26 -10.83
N LEU A 455 -6.37 -9.08 -11.42
CA LEU A 455 -6.99 -8.89 -12.74
C LEU A 455 -5.99 -9.08 -13.89
N ASN A 456 -4.71 -8.82 -13.68
CA ASN A 456 -3.66 -8.96 -14.71
C ASN A 456 -3.69 -10.31 -15.46
N PRO A 457 -3.77 -11.49 -14.79
CA PRO A 457 -3.93 -12.78 -15.48
C PRO A 457 -5.11 -12.85 -16.48
N LEU A 458 -6.28 -12.34 -16.06
CA LEU A 458 -7.49 -12.29 -16.88
C LEU A 458 -7.28 -11.40 -18.11
N LEU A 459 -6.76 -10.21 -17.87
CA LEU A 459 -6.62 -9.16 -18.88
C LEU A 459 -5.50 -9.46 -19.89
N TYR A 460 -4.38 -10.06 -19.47
CA TYR A 460 -3.25 -10.38 -20.36
C TYR A 460 -3.32 -11.74 -21.05
N THR A 461 -3.86 -12.78 -20.41
CA THR A 461 -3.77 -14.17 -20.92
C THR A 461 -5.14 -14.81 -21.15
N LEU A 462 -6.00 -14.88 -20.14
CA LEU A 462 -7.23 -15.69 -20.18
C LEU A 462 -8.25 -15.17 -21.23
N THR A 463 -8.20 -13.87 -21.53
CA THR A 463 -9.02 -13.23 -22.57
C THR A 463 -8.45 -13.31 -23.99
N THR A 464 -7.25 -13.85 -24.23
CA THR A 464 -6.69 -13.98 -25.58
C THR A 464 -7.45 -15.03 -26.42
N ARG A 465 -7.56 -14.79 -27.74
CA ARG A 465 -8.04 -15.80 -28.72
C ARG A 465 -7.20 -17.10 -28.70
N PRO A 466 -5.87 -17.08 -28.86
CA PRO A 466 -5.06 -18.31 -28.84
C PRO A 466 -5.14 -19.11 -27.53
N PHE A 467 -5.37 -18.48 -26.37
CA PHE A 467 -5.63 -19.21 -25.13
C PHE A 467 -7.00 -19.91 -25.14
N LYS A 468 -8.05 -19.26 -25.66
CA LYS A 468 -9.37 -19.89 -25.84
C LYS A 468 -9.31 -21.05 -26.83
N GLU A 469 -8.60 -20.88 -27.94
CA GLU A 469 -8.36 -21.94 -28.94
C GLU A 469 -7.61 -23.13 -28.34
N MET A 470 -6.55 -22.89 -27.58
CA MET A 470 -5.82 -23.92 -26.82
C MET A 470 -6.70 -24.64 -25.79
N ILE A 471 -7.57 -23.92 -25.06
CA ILE A 471 -8.56 -24.54 -24.16
C ILE A 471 -9.56 -25.40 -24.96
N HIS A 472 -10.10 -24.90 -26.07
CA HIS A 472 -11.04 -25.66 -26.89
C HIS A 472 -10.40 -26.94 -27.46
N GLN A 473 -9.15 -26.88 -27.94
CA GLN A 473 -8.40 -28.06 -28.37
C GLN A 473 -8.14 -29.04 -27.22
N THR A 474 -7.73 -28.54 -26.05
CA THR A 474 -7.47 -29.38 -24.86
C THR A 474 -8.75 -30.06 -24.36
N TRP A 475 -9.86 -29.32 -24.31
CA TRP A 475 -11.19 -29.85 -23.98
C TRP A 475 -11.63 -30.89 -25.01
N HIS A 476 -11.47 -30.61 -26.31
CA HIS A 476 -11.83 -31.54 -27.37
C HIS A 476 -11.06 -32.87 -27.25
N ASN A 477 -9.74 -32.80 -27.05
CA ASN A 477 -8.88 -33.96 -26.85
C ASN A 477 -9.24 -34.74 -25.57
N TYR A 478 -9.58 -34.06 -24.47
CA TYR A 478 -10.08 -34.69 -23.25
C TYR A 478 -11.45 -35.37 -23.49
N ARG A 479 -12.37 -34.71 -24.21
CA ARG A 479 -13.71 -35.24 -24.54
C ARG A 479 -13.61 -36.45 -25.47
N GLN A 480 -12.72 -36.44 -26.46
CA GLN A 480 -12.43 -37.60 -27.31
C GLN A 480 -11.85 -38.77 -26.49
N ARG A 481 -10.84 -38.53 -25.65
CA ARG A 481 -10.29 -39.55 -24.74
C ARG A 481 -11.36 -40.15 -23.82
N ARG A 482 -12.22 -39.32 -23.24
CA ARG A 482 -13.34 -39.76 -22.38
C ARG A 482 -14.44 -40.50 -23.16
N SER A 483 -14.65 -40.19 -24.43
CA SER A 483 -15.57 -40.92 -25.33
C SER A 483 -15.02 -42.29 -25.74
N SER A 484 -13.71 -42.38 -26.02
CA SER A 484 -13.02 -43.65 -26.28
C SER A 484 -12.97 -44.55 -25.04
N GLY A 485 -12.88 -43.99 -23.83
CA GLY A 485 -12.90 -44.75 -22.58
C GLY A 485 -14.15 -45.61 -22.34
N ASN A 486 -15.26 -45.32 -23.04
CA ASN A 486 -16.48 -46.12 -23.01
C ASN A 486 -16.61 -47.13 -24.18
N LYS A 487 -15.59 -47.29 -25.04
CA LYS A 487 -15.55 -48.32 -26.09
C LYS A 487 -14.34 -49.25 -25.90
N SER A 488 -14.65 -50.38 -25.26
CA SER A 488 -13.87 -51.63 -25.12
C SER A 488 -12.48 -51.72 -25.77
N SER A 489 -11.51 -52.05 -24.92
CA SER A 489 -10.19 -52.61 -25.20
C SER A 489 -9.93 -53.16 -26.61
N GLN A 490 -9.07 -52.48 -27.38
CA GLN A 490 -8.03 -53.16 -28.18
C GLN A 490 -6.92 -52.22 -28.68
N LYS A 491 -5.71 -52.78 -28.78
CA LYS A 491 -4.48 -52.29 -29.45
C LYS A 491 -3.93 -50.91 -29.04
N MET A 492 -2.86 -50.96 -28.26
CA MET A 492 -1.97 -49.84 -27.97
C MET A 492 -1.09 -49.52 -29.20
N TYR A 493 -1.09 -48.26 -29.63
CA TYR A 493 -0.07 -47.67 -30.51
C TYR A 493 0.44 -46.36 -29.89
N SER A 494 1.76 -46.16 -29.90
CA SER A 494 2.38 -44.97 -29.29
C SER A 494 2.11 -43.70 -30.11
N PRO A 495 1.95 -42.53 -29.45
CA PRO A 495 1.69 -41.27 -30.15
C PRO A 495 2.98 -40.72 -30.81
N SER A 496 3.17 -41.04 -32.09
CA SER A 496 4.22 -40.45 -32.93
C SER A 496 3.94 -38.97 -33.18
N PHE A 497 4.76 -38.09 -32.59
CA PHE A 497 4.57 -36.64 -32.58
C PHE A 497 5.12 -35.99 -33.86
N ILE A 498 4.40 -36.10 -34.98
CA ILE A 498 4.78 -35.49 -36.27
C ILE A 498 3.64 -34.60 -36.77
N TRP A 499 3.95 -33.32 -37.00
CA TRP A 499 3.06 -32.39 -37.70
C TRP A 499 3.34 -32.47 -39.20
N VAL A 500 2.31 -32.70 -40.00
CA VAL A 500 2.36 -32.52 -41.46
C VAL A 500 1.98 -31.08 -41.78
N GLU A 501 2.69 -30.47 -42.71
CA GLU A 501 2.45 -29.10 -43.16
C GLU A 501 1.21 -29.02 -44.06
N MET A 502 0.46 -27.92 -43.96
CA MET A 502 -0.61 -27.61 -44.89
C MET A 502 -0.67 -26.08 -45.08
N TRP A 503 0.05 -25.61 -46.09
CA TRP A 503 -0.05 -24.23 -46.59
C TRP A 503 -1.38 -24.04 -47.35
N PRO A 504 -1.90 -22.80 -47.45
CA PRO A 504 -3.10 -22.53 -48.25
C PRO A 504 -2.84 -22.77 -49.75
N ALA A 505 -3.89 -23.16 -50.47
CA ALA A 505 -3.85 -23.17 -51.93
C ALA A 505 -3.93 -21.74 -52.48
N GLU A 506 -3.15 -21.45 -53.52
CA GLU A 506 -3.36 -20.31 -54.42
C GLU A 506 -4.06 -20.83 -55.68
N ASP A 507 -5.13 -20.16 -56.11
CA ASP A 507 -5.80 -20.45 -57.38
C ASP A 507 -5.01 -19.85 -58.55
N THR A 508 -4.62 -20.66 -59.55
CA THR A 508 -4.57 -20.20 -60.96
C THR A 508 -4.48 -21.31 -62.00
N SER A 509 -5.10 -21.04 -63.16
CA SER A 509 -4.83 -21.62 -64.50
C SER A 509 -4.59 -23.14 -64.62
N SER A 510 -5.64 -23.85 -65.05
CA SER A 510 -5.53 -25.20 -65.59
C SER A 510 -5.07 -25.21 -67.07
N GLU A 511 -3.76 -25.15 -67.32
CA GLU A 511 -3.19 -25.32 -68.68
C GLU A 511 -2.22 -26.51 -68.80
N LEU A 512 -2.76 -27.58 -69.42
CA LEU A 512 -2.10 -28.46 -70.38
C LEU A 512 -0.64 -28.94 -70.12
N THR A 513 -0.43 -29.81 -69.14
CA THR A 513 0.81 -30.61 -69.06
C THR A 513 0.82 -31.80 -70.03
N LYS A 514 1.60 -31.67 -71.11
CA LYS A 514 2.43 -32.76 -71.65
C LYS A 514 3.88 -32.42 -71.29
N PRO A 515 4.66 -33.36 -70.74
CA PRO A 515 5.38 -34.25 -71.65
C PRO A 515 5.54 -35.70 -71.15
N SER A 516 5.89 -36.59 -72.08
CA SER A 516 6.77 -37.72 -71.79
C SER A 516 7.75 -37.87 -72.95
N HIS A 517 9.04 -37.99 -72.64
CA HIS A 517 10.05 -38.32 -73.65
C HIS A 517 9.92 -39.81 -74.00
N TYR A 518 10.03 -40.11 -75.28
CA TYR A 518 10.66 -41.35 -75.73
C TYR A 518 11.81 -41.00 -76.66
N THR A 519 12.92 -41.73 -76.53
CA THR A 519 14.12 -41.53 -77.32
C THR A 519 14.10 -42.42 -78.54
N ASP A 520 14.35 -41.85 -79.72
CA ASP A 520 15.03 -42.55 -80.81
C ASP A 520 15.77 -41.54 -81.71
N SER A 521 16.32 -42.00 -82.82
CA SER A 521 17.67 -41.60 -83.25
C SER A 521 17.78 -40.86 -84.60
N SER A 522 18.95 -40.21 -84.76
CA SER A 522 19.73 -40.05 -86.01
C SER A 522 19.73 -38.70 -86.77
N LYS A 523 20.98 -38.29 -87.14
CA LYS A 523 21.44 -37.47 -88.29
C LYS A 523 21.14 -35.94 -88.35
N GLY A 524 22.13 -35.19 -88.90
CA GLY A 524 22.09 -33.74 -89.21
C GLY A 524 22.73 -32.88 -88.09
N LEU A 525 23.96 -32.32 -88.14
CA LEU A 525 24.76 -31.59 -89.17
C LEU A 525 24.45 -30.07 -89.23
N ILE A 526 25.51 -29.24 -89.31
CA ILE A 526 25.55 -27.76 -89.49
C ILE A 526 25.24 -26.98 -88.17
N SER A 527 26.18 -26.22 -87.56
CA SER A 527 26.76 -24.87 -87.88
C SER A 527 25.77 -23.71 -87.63
N THR A 528 26.09 -22.51 -87.10
CA THR A 528 27.35 -21.87 -86.62
C THR A 528 27.03 -20.61 -85.78
N HIS A 529 28.03 -20.01 -85.11
CA HIS A 529 28.12 -18.59 -84.65
C HIS A 529 26.96 -17.99 -83.78
N SER A 530 27.20 -17.52 -82.55
CA SER A 530 27.96 -16.31 -82.14
C SER A 530 27.27 -14.96 -82.43
N ALA A 531 26.82 -14.29 -81.37
CA ALA A 531 27.08 -12.87 -81.16
C ALA A 531 27.04 -12.51 -79.66
N ARG A 532 27.90 -11.58 -79.24
CA ARG A 532 27.70 -10.79 -78.02
C ARG A 532 26.74 -9.64 -78.33
N LEU A 533 25.94 -9.20 -77.37
CA LEU A 533 25.63 -7.78 -77.22
C LEU A 533 25.45 -7.45 -75.73
N ASN A 534 25.73 -6.19 -75.40
CA ASN A 534 26.31 -5.79 -74.11
C ASN A 534 25.72 -4.42 -73.70
N VAL A 535 25.99 -4.03 -72.46
CA VAL A 535 25.90 -2.66 -71.89
C VAL A 535 24.52 -2.03 -71.60
N TYR A 536 24.54 -1.22 -70.53
CA TYR A 536 23.59 -0.17 -70.05
C TYR A 536 22.25 -0.63 -69.45
N THR A 537 21.81 -0.11 -68.28
CA THR A 537 22.43 0.90 -67.38
C THR A 537 22.16 0.56 -65.91
#